data_AF-A0A7X9KNP5-F1
#
_entry.id   AF-A0A7X9KNP5-F1
#
_cell.length_a   1.000
_cell.length_b   1.000
_cell.length_c   1.000
_cell.angle_alpha   90.00
_cell.angle_beta   90.00
_cell.angle_gamma   90.00
#
_symmetry.space_group_name_H-M   'P 1'
#
loop_
_entity.id
_entity.type
_entity.pdbx_description
1 polymer ?
#
loop_
_entity_poly.entity_id
_entity_poly.type
_entity_poly.pdbx_seq_one_letter_code
_entity_poly.pdbx_strand_id
1 'polypeptide(L)'
;GGGTVAYVNPTEHRFLDDPVHREEGGTPAIIESIRAGLVFQLKQAVGVATIKQHEESYWHRAVEAWSANPALQVLGNTTCDRLSILSFVVRRPGGRYLHHNFVVALLSDLFGIQSRGGCSCAGPYGHRLLGIDIERSHEFEHEITHGCEGIKPGWTRVSFNYFFSETVFHYLVDAVDLLAEHGWKLLPEYRFDPATGLWRHHHGPVEPPLRLAQLSYDAATGELLRPPVDRARASEDALAGYLEAARQRFAAAPAWEQAGPHAGALSAEFEHLRWFDLPDQSLAV
;
A
#
# COMPACT_ATOMS: atom_id res chain seq x y z
N GLY A 1 25.74 -7.37 -25.83
CA GLY A 1 25.19 -6.32 -26.70
C GLY A 1 26.29 -5.37 -27.11
N GLY A 2 26.09 -4.57 -28.17
CA GLY A 2 27.09 -3.68 -28.81
C GLY A 2 27.74 -2.56 -27.97
N GLY A 3 27.64 -2.59 -26.64
CA GLY A 3 28.15 -1.59 -25.70
C GLY A 3 29.00 -2.21 -24.58
N THR A 4 28.92 -3.53 -24.37
CA THR A 4 29.73 -4.23 -23.35
C THR A 4 30.92 -4.96 -23.98
N VAL A 5 30.73 -5.44 -25.20
CA VAL A 5 31.65 -6.35 -25.90
C VAL A 5 32.26 -5.61 -27.08
N ALA A 6 33.58 -5.42 -27.03
CA ALA A 6 34.36 -4.88 -28.14
C ALA A 6 34.41 -5.84 -29.33
N TYR A 7 34.47 -7.15 -29.04
CA TYR A 7 34.53 -8.19 -30.06
C TYR A 7 34.02 -9.53 -29.51
N VAL A 8 33.30 -10.31 -30.31
CA VAL A 8 32.92 -11.69 -29.97
C VAL A 8 32.86 -12.53 -31.24
N ASN A 9 33.38 -13.75 -31.15
CA ASN A 9 33.26 -14.80 -32.14
C ASN A 9 32.86 -16.12 -31.42
N PRO A 10 32.71 -17.27 -32.12
CA PRO A 10 32.27 -18.52 -31.49
C PRO A 10 33.16 -19.04 -30.34
N THR A 11 34.41 -18.60 -30.24
CA THR A 11 35.40 -19.12 -29.29
C THR A 11 36.03 -18.07 -28.39
N GLU A 12 35.90 -16.79 -28.72
CA GLU A 12 36.59 -15.68 -28.09
C GLU A 12 35.66 -14.49 -27.89
N HIS A 13 35.94 -13.71 -26.86
CA HIS A 13 35.33 -12.41 -26.67
C HIS A 13 36.32 -11.44 -26.02
N ARG A 14 36.11 -10.15 -26.27
CA ARG A 14 36.81 -9.06 -25.62
C ARG A 14 35.78 -8.04 -25.17
N PHE A 15 35.79 -7.70 -23.88
CA PHE A 15 35.01 -6.60 -23.34
C PHE A 15 35.70 -5.25 -23.61
N LEU A 16 34.94 -4.15 -23.62
CA LEU A 16 35.54 -2.81 -23.64
C LEU A 16 36.41 -2.60 -22.40
N ASP A 17 37.49 -1.81 -22.45
CA ASP A 17 38.37 -1.67 -21.28
C ASP A 17 37.79 -0.75 -20.18
N ASP A 18 36.86 0.13 -20.54
CA ASP A 18 36.18 1.04 -19.61
C ASP A 18 35.02 0.34 -18.85
N PRO A 19 35.09 0.23 -17.51
CA PRO A 19 34.03 -0.39 -16.72
C PRO A 19 32.69 0.36 -16.79
N VAL A 20 32.66 1.68 -17.02
CA VAL A 20 31.40 2.44 -17.10
C VAL A 20 30.64 2.05 -18.37
N HIS A 21 31.34 1.96 -19.50
CA HIS A 21 30.72 1.53 -20.75
C HIS A 21 30.26 0.06 -20.70
N ARG A 22 30.91 -0.81 -19.90
CA ARG A 22 30.47 -2.21 -19.73
C ARG A 22 29.09 -2.34 -19.11
N GLU A 23 28.73 -1.43 -18.20
CA GLU A 23 27.42 -1.40 -17.54
C GLU A 23 26.31 -0.88 -18.48
N GLU A 24 26.68 -0.34 -19.65
CA GLU A 24 25.72 0.14 -20.64
C GLU A 24 25.29 -0.98 -21.59
N GLY A 25 23.98 -1.20 -21.66
CA GLY A 25 23.39 -2.13 -22.61
C GLY A 25 23.71 -1.71 -24.05
N GLY A 26 23.86 -2.69 -24.94
CA GLY A 26 24.41 -2.42 -26.28
C GLY A 26 23.69 -1.35 -27.10
N THR A 27 22.37 -1.41 -27.15
CA THR A 27 21.56 -0.24 -27.50
C THR A 27 21.08 0.35 -26.18
N PRO A 28 21.51 1.56 -25.80
CA PRO A 28 21.07 2.17 -24.56
C PRO A 28 19.56 2.42 -24.55
N ALA A 29 19.02 2.60 -23.35
CA ALA A 29 17.63 2.99 -23.14
C ALA A 29 17.43 4.49 -23.48
N ILE A 30 17.62 4.86 -24.75
CA ILE A 30 17.73 6.25 -25.21
C ILE A 30 16.50 7.07 -24.81
N ILE A 31 15.29 6.54 -25.05
CA ILE A 31 14.03 7.25 -24.76
C ILE A 31 13.83 7.39 -23.25
N GLU A 32 14.19 6.37 -22.48
CA GLU A 32 14.16 6.36 -21.02
C GLU A 32 15.13 7.41 -20.45
N SER A 33 16.34 7.51 -21.00
CA SER A 33 17.34 8.51 -20.62
C SER A 33 16.88 9.93 -20.92
N ILE A 34 16.26 10.17 -22.08
CA ILE A 34 15.67 11.48 -22.41
C ILE A 34 14.55 11.83 -21.43
N ARG A 35 13.64 10.89 -21.14
CA ARG A 35 12.55 11.08 -20.16
C ARG A 35 13.11 11.35 -18.77
N ALA A 36 14.15 10.64 -18.34
CA ALA A 36 14.82 10.87 -17.07
C ALA A 36 15.39 12.30 -17.01
N GLY A 37 16.11 12.73 -18.05
CA GLY A 37 16.63 14.10 -18.16
C GLY A 37 15.55 15.18 -18.01
N LEU A 38 14.39 14.99 -18.67
CA LEU A 38 13.24 15.89 -18.56
C LEU A 38 12.65 15.93 -17.14
N VAL A 39 12.58 14.80 -16.44
CA VAL A 39 12.12 14.74 -15.04
C VAL A 39 13.09 15.48 -14.11
N PHE A 40 14.41 15.34 -14.31
CA PHE A 40 15.40 16.10 -13.55
C PHE A 40 15.31 17.60 -13.82
N GLN A 41 15.10 18.01 -15.08
CA GLN A 41 14.89 19.41 -15.44
C GLN A 41 13.64 19.99 -14.76
N LEU A 42 12.52 19.25 -14.77
CA LEU A 42 11.30 19.65 -14.05
C LEU A 42 11.55 19.80 -12.55
N LYS A 43 12.20 18.81 -11.92
CA LYS A 43 12.54 18.87 -10.49
C LYS A 43 13.42 20.09 -10.16
N GLN A 44 14.38 20.44 -11.03
CA GLN A 44 15.21 21.62 -10.87
C GLN A 44 14.39 22.91 -11.02
N ALA A 45 13.46 22.96 -11.96
CA ALA A 45 12.57 24.11 -12.17
C ALA A 45 11.62 24.35 -10.99
N VAL A 46 11.08 23.29 -10.38
CA VAL A 46 10.28 23.40 -9.13
C VAL A 46 11.16 23.84 -7.96
N GLY A 47 12.37 23.29 -7.89
CA GLY A 47 13.36 23.60 -6.85
C GLY A 47 13.24 22.70 -5.63
N VAL A 48 14.39 22.24 -5.11
CA VAL A 48 14.46 21.32 -3.96
C VAL A 48 13.89 21.95 -2.68
N ALA A 49 14.13 23.25 -2.47
CA ALA A 49 13.61 23.96 -1.30
C ALA A 49 12.07 24.00 -1.30
N THR A 50 11.46 24.28 -2.44
CA THR A 50 9.99 24.26 -2.62
C THR A 50 9.42 22.89 -2.33
N ILE A 51 10.00 21.83 -2.92
CA ILE A 51 9.57 20.44 -2.70
C ILE A 51 9.63 20.10 -1.20
N LYS A 52 10.77 20.39 -0.56
CA LYS A 52 10.97 20.14 0.88
C LYS A 52 9.93 20.89 1.71
N GLN A 53 9.72 22.18 1.46
CA GLN A 53 8.76 23.00 2.21
C GLN A 53 7.32 22.46 2.12
N HIS A 54 6.86 22.08 0.92
CA HIS A 54 5.52 21.53 0.73
C HIS A 54 5.36 20.16 1.40
N GLU A 55 6.31 19.27 1.20
CA GLU A 55 6.30 17.93 1.80
C GLU A 55 6.36 18.01 3.33
N GLU A 56 7.18 18.91 3.90
CA GLU A 56 7.25 19.16 5.33
C GLU A 56 5.94 19.68 5.92
N SER A 57 5.34 20.68 5.27
CA SER A 57 4.03 21.20 5.68
C SER A 57 2.97 20.09 5.74
N TYR A 58 2.90 19.24 4.71
CA TYR A 58 1.91 18.16 4.66
C TYR A 58 2.12 17.12 5.74
N TRP A 59 3.34 16.58 5.90
CA TRP A 59 3.52 15.51 6.89
C TRP A 59 3.37 16.03 8.32
N HIS A 60 3.78 17.27 8.63
CA HIS A 60 3.58 17.86 9.95
C HIS A 60 2.09 17.98 10.29
N ARG A 61 1.28 18.56 9.39
CA ARG A 61 -0.17 18.73 9.58
C ARG A 61 -0.90 17.38 9.68
N ALA A 62 -0.49 16.40 8.88
CA ALA A 62 -1.07 15.05 8.95
C ALA A 62 -0.71 14.35 10.28
N VAL A 63 0.53 14.47 10.76
CA VAL A 63 0.93 13.94 12.07
C VAL A 63 0.16 14.62 13.20
N GLU A 64 0.01 15.94 13.16
CA GLU A 64 -0.75 16.70 14.15
C GLU A 64 -2.20 16.20 14.23
N ALA A 65 -2.88 16.10 13.09
CA ALA A 65 -4.25 15.58 13.02
C ALA A 65 -4.34 14.13 13.53
N TRP A 66 -3.52 13.23 13.02
CA TRP A 66 -3.62 11.81 13.38
C TRP A 66 -3.15 11.50 14.79
N SER A 67 -2.25 12.31 15.38
CA SER A 67 -1.84 12.12 16.78
C SER A 67 -2.95 12.51 17.77
N ALA A 68 -3.92 13.31 17.34
CA ALA A 68 -5.09 13.64 18.15
C ALA A 68 -6.15 12.52 18.15
N ASN A 69 -6.09 11.59 17.19
CA ASN A 69 -7.03 10.47 17.08
C ASN A 69 -6.54 9.26 17.89
N PRO A 70 -7.24 8.83 18.95
CA PRO A 70 -6.81 7.72 19.80
C PRO A 70 -6.89 6.34 19.12
N ALA A 71 -7.59 6.23 17.99
CA ALA A 71 -7.63 5.03 17.16
C ALA A 71 -6.42 4.92 16.21
N LEU A 72 -5.64 5.99 16.05
CA LEU A 72 -4.43 6.01 15.22
C LEU A 72 -3.17 6.02 16.07
N GLN A 73 -2.18 5.27 15.62
CA GLN A 73 -0.83 5.39 16.11
C GLN A 73 0.12 5.59 14.93
N VAL A 74 0.65 6.80 14.80
CA VAL A 74 1.72 7.10 13.85
C VAL A 74 3.01 6.44 14.33
N LEU A 75 3.67 5.72 13.42
CA LEU A 75 4.90 4.99 13.70
C LEU A 75 6.15 5.78 13.30
N GLY A 76 7.23 5.52 14.04
CA GLY A 76 8.54 6.12 13.81
C GLY A 76 8.68 7.50 14.47
N ASN A 77 9.78 8.17 14.14
CA ASN A 77 10.09 9.47 14.73
C ASN A 77 9.29 10.59 14.05
N THR A 78 8.60 11.41 14.83
CA THR A 78 7.77 12.54 14.37
C THR A 78 8.40 13.91 14.61
N THR A 79 9.65 13.96 15.11
CA THR A 79 10.38 15.18 15.47
C THR A 79 11.59 15.46 14.59
N CYS A 80 12.12 14.47 13.87
CA CYS A 80 13.27 14.61 12.98
C CYS A 80 12.87 14.83 11.52
N ASP A 81 13.75 15.46 10.74
CA ASP A 81 13.63 15.55 9.28
C ASP A 81 13.35 14.17 8.67
N ARG A 82 12.33 14.10 7.81
CA ARG A 82 11.89 12.88 7.15
C ARG A 82 11.25 13.15 5.80
N LEU A 83 11.17 12.11 4.99
CA LEU A 83 10.30 12.13 3.81
C LEU A 83 8.83 12.19 4.25
N SER A 84 7.99 12.80 3.41
CA SER A 84 6.54 12.89 3.61
C SER A 84 5.83 11.56 3.35
N ILE A 85 6.27 10.54 4.07
CA ILE A 85 5.78 9.17 4.05
C ILE A 85 5.46 8.80 5.49
N LEU A 86 4.18 8.59 5.78
CA LEU A 86 3.69 8.31 7.12
C LEU A 86 3.19 6.87 7.20
N SER A 87 3.70 6.16 8.20
CA SER A 87 3.31 4.81 8.57
C SER A 87 2.44 4.87 9.82
N PHE A 88 1.36 4.10 9.87
CA PHE A 88 0.47 4.07 11.01
C PHE A 88 -0.18 2.68 11.18
N VAL A 89 -0.61 2.41 12.41
CA VAL A 89 -1.50 1.29 12.74
C VAL A 89 -2.83 1.85 13.26
N VAL A 90 -3.89 1.09 13.06
CA VAL A 90 -5.26 1.45 13.47
C VAL A 90 -5.70 0.50 14.57
N ARG A 91 -6.22 1.03 15.66
CA ARG A 91 -6.79 0.27 16.78
C ARG A 91 -8.27 0.53 16.90
N ARG A 92 -9.06 -0.53 17.01
CA ARG A 92 -10.49 -0.41 17.31
C ARG A 92 -10.67 0.09 18.75
N PRO A 93 -11.58 1.06 19.01
CA PRO A 93 -11.94 1.45 20.36
C PRO A 93 -12.40 0.25 21.19
N GLY A 94 -11.70 -0.05 22.28
CA GLY A 94 -11.98 -1.20 23.15
C GLY A 94 -11.63 -2.58 22.55
N GLY A 95 -11.05 -2.63 21.34
CA GLY A 95 -10.67 -3.86 20.64
C GLY A 95 -9.16 -3.99 20.41
N ARG A 96 -8.80 -4.87 19.46
CA ARG A 96 -7.42 -5.05 18.99
C ARG A 96 -7.12 -4.10 17.82
N TYR A 97 -6.04 -4.38 17.10
CA TYR A 97 -5.71 -3.65 15.88
C TYR A 97 -6.58 -4.08 14.69
N LEU A 98 -6.62 -3.24 13.67
CA LEU A 98 -7.07 -3.64 12.34
C LEU A 98 -5.88 -4.16 11.55
N HIS A 99 -6.08 -5.26 10.82
CA HIS A 99 -5.04 -5.82 9.96
C HIS A 99 -4.63 -4.79 8.89
N HIS A 100 -3.33 -4.61 8.63
CA HIS A 100 -2.86 -3.55 7.72
C HIS A 100 -3.42 -3.72 6.30
N ASN A 101 -3.55 -4.96 5.80
CA ASN A 101 -4.15 -5.20 4.48
C ASN A 101 -5.67 -4.93 4.45
N PHE A 102 -6.37 -5.02 5.59
CA PHE A 102 -7.76 -4.58 5.68
C PHE A 102 -7.86 -3.06 5.54
N VAL A 103 -7.00 -2.33 6.27
CA VAL A 103 -6.91 -0.87 6.17
C VAL A 103 -6.59 -0.44 4.72
N VAL A 104 -5.65 -1.11 4.06
CA VAL A 104 -5.29 -0.86 2.66
C VAL A 104 -6.47 -1.13 1.72
N ALA A 105 -7.16 -2.26 1.89
CA ALA A 105 -8.33 -2.60 1.08
C ALA A 105 -9.42 -1.54 1.24
N LEU A 106 -9.69 -1.12 2.48
CA LEU A 106 -10.73 -0.15 2.77
C LEU A 106 -10.42 1.26 2.25
N LEU A 107 -9.14 1.68 2.34
CA LEU A 107 -8.66 2.93 1.70
C LEU A 107 -8.89 2.90 0.18
N SER A 108 -8.64 1.76 -0.46
CA SER A 108 -8.86 1.59 -1.90
C SER A 108 -10.35 1.59 -2.24
N ASP A 109 -11.15 0.76 -1.55
CA ASP A 109 -12.53 0.47 -1.92
C ASP A 109 -13.49 1.63 -1.63
N LEU A 110 -13.32 2.32 -0.50
CA LEU A 110 -14.21 3.43 -0.13
C LEU A 110 -13.72 4.78 -0.62
N PHE A 111 -12.40 4.99 -0.63
CA PHE A 111 -11.82 6.31 -0.84
C PHE A 111 -11.00 6.42 -2.13
N GLY A 112 -10.76 5.32 -2.85
CA GLY A 112 -9.89 5.31 -4.04
C GLY A 112 -8.42 5.63 -3.72
N ILE A 113 -8.00 5.48 -2.46
CA ILE A 113 -6.65 5.79 -1.99
C ILE A 113 -5.80 4.53 -2.06
N GLN A 114 -4.85 4.50 -2.99
CA GLN A 114 -3.88 3.42 -3.11
C GLN A 114 -2.77 3.59 -2.08
N SER A 115 -2.75 2.72 -1.08
CA SER A 115 -1.75 2.69 -0.01
C SER A 115 -0.95 1.38 -0.04
N ARG A 116 0.04 1.25 0.83
CA ARG A 116 0.82 0.01 0.98
C ARG A 116 0.77 -0.48 2.41
N GLY A 117 0.59 -1.79 2.57
CA GLY A 117 0.60 -2.49 3.86
C GLY A 117 1.80 -3.42 3.99
N GLY A 118 2.22 -3.69 5.23
CA GLY A 118 3.18 -4.75 5.58
C GLY A 118 4.48 -4.25 6.22
N CYS A 119 5.41 -5.18 6.48
CA CYS A 119 6.65 -4.95 7.23
C CYS A 119 7.86 -4.47 6.37
N SER A 120 7.58 -3.72 5.30
CA SER A 120 8.52 -2.93 4.45
C SER A 120 9.99 -3.39 4.35
N CYS A 121 10.28 -4.66 4.05
CA CYS A 121 11.62 -5.26 3.91
C CYS A 121 12.61 -4.99 5.08
N ALA A 122 12.13 -4.48 6.21
CA ALA A 122 12.94 -3.98 7.32
C ALA A 122 12.55 -4.69 8.63
N GLY A 123 12.61 -6.04 8.61
CA GLY A 123 12.15 -6.90 9.70
C GLY A 123 12.59 -6.44 11.11
N PRO A 124 13.91 -6.22 11.35
CA PRO A 124 14.38 -5.77 12.67
C PRO A 124 13.83 -4.39 13.10
N TYR A 125 13.56 -3.49 12.14
CA TYR A 125 12.93 -2.21 12.45
C TYR A 125 11.44 -2.38 12.75
N GLY A 126 10.75 -3.24 12.00
CA GLY A 126 9.35 -3.58 12.28
C GLY A 126 9.17 -4.20 13.66
N HIS A 127 10.07 -5.09 14.09
CA HIS A 127 10.01 -5.69 15.43
C HIS A 127 10.12 -4.63 16.53
N ARG A 128 11.05 -3.69 16.38
CA ARG A 128 11.18 -2.57 17.35
C ARG A 128 9.96 -1.66 17.38
N LEU A 129 9.38 -1.35 16.21
CA LEU A 129 8.20 -0.48 16.14
C LEU A 129 6.94 -1.13 16.72
N LEU A 130 6.81 -2.45 16.58
CA LEU A 130 5.62 -3.21 16.98
C LEU A 130 5.80 -3.93 18.33
N GLY A 131 6.94 -3.75 19.00
CA GLY A 131 7.21 -4.36 20.30
C GLY A 131 7.32 -5.89 20.25
N ILE A 132 7.86 -6.43 19.17
CA ILE A 132 8.04 -7.88 18.95
C ILE A 132 9.43 -8.26 19.45
N ASP A 133 9.50 -9.11 20.46
CA ASP A 133 10.75 -9.68 20.95
C ASP A 133 11.23 -10.87 20.10
N ILE A 134 12.40 -11.41 20.44
CA ILE A 134 13.01 -12.50 19.66
C ILE A 134 12.22 -13.80 19.75
N GLU A 135 11.59 -14.09 20.89
CA GLU A 135 10.79 -15.29 21.09
C GLU A 135 9.56 -15.24 20.19
N ARG A 136 8.81 -14.14 20.25
CA ARG A 136 7.65 -13.91 19.41
C ARG A 136 7.99 -13.81 17.92
N SER A 137 9.18 -13.29 17.60
CA SER A 137 9.70 -13.31 16.23
C SER A 137 9.85 -14.73 15.68
N HIS A 138 10.34 -15.68 16.48
CA HIS A 138 10.46 -17.08 16.04
C HIS A 138 9.11 -17.76 15.91
N GLU A 139 8.14 -17.44 16.76
CA GLU A 139 6.76 -17.94 16.62
C GLU A 139 6.12 -17.46 15.31
N PHE A 140 6.29 -16.17 14.96
CA PHE A 140 5.84 -15.65 13.67
C PHE A 140 6.56 -16.33 12.49
N GLU A 141 7.87 -16.51 12.57
CA GLU A 141 8.64 -17.22 11.53
C GLU A 141 8.11 -18.63 11.31
N HIS A 142 7.82 -19.35 12.39
CA HIS A 142 7.23 -20.70 12.33
C HIS A 142 5.90 -20.68 11.59
N GLU A 143 4.93 -19.85 11.99
CA GLU A 143 3.62 -19.83 11.32
C GLU A 143 3.70 -19.36 9.85
N ILE A 144 4.54 -18.39 9.54
CA ILE A 144 4.71 -17.88 8.17
C ILE A 144 5.33 -18.95 7.27
N THR A 145 6.33 -19.72 7.77
CA THR A 145 6.94 -20.81 6.99
C THR A 145 5.98 -21.97 6.72
N HIS A 146 4.91 -22.10 7.51
CA HIS A 146 3.80 -23.03 7.26
C HIS A 146 2.75 -22.49 6.28
N GLY A 147 3.01 -21.34 5.64
CA GLY A 147 2.17 -20.79 4.58
C GLY A 147 1.06 -19.85 5.06
N CYS A 148 1.07 -19.44 6.32
CA CYS A 148 0.10 -18.49 6.87
C CYS A 148 0.67 -17.05 6.89
N GLU A 149 0.90 -16.44 5.73
CA GLU A 149 1.49 -15.09 5.66
C GLU A 149 0.59 -14.02 6.31
N GLY A 150 -0.71 -14.27 6.42
CA GLY A 150 -1.68 -13.33 6.97
C GLY A 150 -1.52 -13.03 8.46
N ILE A 151 -0.72 -13.79 9.20
CA ILE A 151 -0.42 -13.48 10.60
C ILE A 151 0.65 -12.39 10.73
N LYS A 152 1.39 -12.13 9.64
CA LYS A 152 2.57 -11.27 9.66
C LYS A 152 2.20 -9.86 10.12
N PRO A 153 2.85 -9.35 11.18
CA PRO A 153 2.58 -8.01 11.66
C PRO A 153 3.09 -6.95 10.68
N GLY A 154 2.46 -5.78 10.69
CA GLY A 154 2.79 -4.70 9.77
C GLY A 154 1.99 -3.43 10.03
N TRP A 155 2.18 -2.45 9.15
CA TRP A 155 1.51 -1.15 9.21
C TRP A 155 1.01 -0.74 7.83
N THR A 156 0.14 0.26 7.79
CA THR A 156 -0.27 0.93 6.57
C THR A 156 0.58 2.17 6.35
N ARG A 157 0.89 2.50 5.10
CA ARG A 157 1.69 3.67 4.74
C ARG A 157 1.08 4.44 3.59
N VAL A 158 1.05 5.76 3.74
CA VAL A 158 0.68 6.73 2.70
C VAL A 158 1.77 7.78 2.54
N SER A 159 1.80 8.44 1.39
CA SER A 159 2.79 9.47 1.06
C SER A 159 2.08 10.74 0.58
N PHE A 160 2.57 11.91 0.99
CA PHE A 160 2.12 13.19 0.43
C PHE A 160 3.17 13.73 -0.52
N ASN A 161 2.78 13.93 -1.78
CA ASN A 161 3.66 14.51 -2.78
C ASN A 161 3.51 16.03 -2.78
N TYR A 162 4.60 16.74 -3.07
CA TYR A 162 4.63 18.22 -3.10
C TYR A 162 3.58 18.87 -4.04
N PHE A 163 3.13 18.14 -5.06
CA PHE A 163 2.19 18.64 -6.07
C PHE A 163 0.71 18.33 -5.76
N PHE A 164 0.40 17.77 -4.59
CA PHE A 164 -0.99 17.67 -4.14
C PHE A 164 -1.58 19.06 -3.91
N SER A 165 -2.86 19.22 -4.25
CA SER A 165 -3.64 20.38 -3.82
C SER A 165 -3.98 20.27 -2.32
N GLU A 166 -4.34 21.38 -1.70
CA GLU A 166 -4.86 21.38 -0.33
C GLU A 166 -6.14 20.52 -0.21
N THR A 167 -7.00 20.51 -1.23
CA THR A 167 -8.20 19.68 -1.27
C THR A 167 -7.86 18.19 -1.20
N VAL A 168 -6.91 17.74 -2.01
CA VAL A 168 -6.45 16.34 -1.99
C VAL A 168 -5.76 16.02 -0.68
N PHE A 169 -4.92 16.92 -0.16
CA PHE A 169 -4.27 16.73 1.14
C PHE A 169 -5.29 16.52 2.27
N HIS A 170 -6.28 17.41 2.39
CA HIS A 170 -7.33 17.30 3.40
C HIS A 170 -8.16 16.03 3.21
N TYR A 171 -8.52 15.69 1.98
CA TYR A 171 -9.22 14.43 1.69
C TYR A 171 -8.45 13.20 2.19
N LEU A 172 -7.14 13.13 1.96
CA LEU A 172 -6.30 12.03 2.42
C LEU A 172 -6.24 11.95 3.95
N VAL A 173 -6.09 13.09 4.62
CA VAL A 173 -6.04 13.16 6.10
C VAL A 173 -7.37 12.73 6.70
N ASP A 174 -8.48 13.29 6.21
CA ASP A 174 -9.83 13.03 6.69
C ASP A 174 -10.28 11.59 6.39
N ALA A 175 -9.90 11.03 5.24
CA ALA A 175 -10.21 9.64 4.90
C ALA A 175 -9.53 8.64 5.85
N VAL A 176 -8.25 8.87 6.17
CA VAL A 176 -7.51 8.03 7.13
C VAL A 176 -8.09 8.17 8.53
N ASP A 177 -8.42 9.39 8.94
CA ASP A 177 -9.01 9.67 10.25
C ASP A 177 -10.37 8.99 10.41
N LEU A 178 -11.26 9.17 9.43
CA LEU A 178 -12.59 8.55 9.40
C LEU A 178 -12.50 7.03 9.38
N LEU A 179 -11.59 6.46 8.58
CA LEU A 179 -11.35 5.02 8.56
C LEU A 179 -10.87 4.52 9.91
N ALA A 180 -10.00 5.25 10.61
CA ALA A 180 -9.51 4.81 11.90
C ALA A 180 -10.61 4.74 12.95
N GLU A 181 -11.50 5.74 12.97
CA GLU A 181 -12.60 5.79 13.93
C GLU A 181 -13.69 4.75 13.64
N HIS A 182 -13.98 4.47 12.37
CA HIS A 182 -15.20 3.75 11.98
C HIS A 182 -14.99 2.56 11.06
N GLY A 183 -13.81 2.41 10.46
CA GLY A 183 -13.51 1.37 9.46
C GLY A 183 -13.70 -0.06 9.98
N TRP A 184 -13.46 -0.26 11.28
CA TRP A 184 -13.69 -1.54 11.95
C TRP A 184 -15.13 -2.05 11.81
N LYS A 185 -16.13 -1.17 11.63
CA LYS A 185 -17.53 -1.55 11.47
C LYS A 185 -17.78 -2.41 10.23
N LEU A 186 -16.92 -2.28 9.21
CA LEU A 186 -17.07 -2.99 7.95
C LEU A 186 -16.27 -4.30 7.90
N LEU A 187 -15.55 -4.69 8.96
CA LEU A 187 -14.81 -5.95 9.00
C LEU A 187 -15.66 -7.17 8.55
N PRO A 188 -16.90 -7.36 9.02
CA PRO A 188 -17.75 -8.50 8.61
C PRO A 188 -18.08 -8.56 7.13
N GLU A 189 -17.90 -7.46 6.37
CA GLU A 189 -18.20 -7.39 4.94
C GLU A 189 -17.00 -7.73 4.07
N TYR A 190 -15.86 -8.03 4.69
CA TYR A 190 -14.64 -8.44 4.02
C TYR A 190 -14.26 -9.86 4.42
N ARG A 191 -13.75 -10.62 3.45
CA ARG A 191 -13.15 -11.94 3.65
C ARG A 191 -11.66 -11.80 3.84
N PHE A 192 -11.14 -12.44 4.87
CA PHE A 192 -9.71 -12.56 5.14
C PHE A 192 -9.21 -13.91 4.64
N ASP A 193 -8.12 -13.89 3.89
CA ASP A 193 -7.38 -15.10 3.51
C ASP A 193 -6.15 -15.26 4.42
N PRO A 194 -6.13 -16.25 5.33
CA PRO A 194 -5.01 -16.46 6.26
C PRO A 194 -3.69 -16.80 5.56
N ALA A 195 -3.75 -17.43 4.37
CA ALA A 195 -2.56 -17.85 3.64
C ALA A 195 -1.83 -16.64 3.04
N THR A 196 -2.58 -15.68 2.49
CA THR A 196 -2.01 -14.52 1.78
C THR A 196 -2.05 -13.21 2.59
N GLY A 197 -2.86 -13.18 3.65
CA GLY A 197 -3.15 -11.96 4.41
C GLY A 197 -4.03 -10.95 3.68
N LEU A 198 -4.59 -11.30 2.52
CA LEU A 198 -5.41 -10.40 1.73
C LEU A 198 -6.82 -10.27 2.31
N TRP A 199 -7.36 -9.06 2.19
CA TRP A 199 -8.75 -8.76 2.53
C TRP A 199 -9.49 -8.39 1.25
N ARG A 200 -10.67 -8.97 1.05
CA ARG A 200 -11.52 -8.69 -0.12
C ARG A 200 -12.96 -8.49 0.31
N HIS A 201 -13.60 -7.43 -0.16
CA HIS A 201 -15.02 -7.24 0.08
C HIS A 201 -15.83 -8.45 -0.44
N HIS A 202 -16.89 -8.86 0.27
CA HIS A 202 -17.71 -10.04 -0.09
C HIS A 202 -18.32 -9.93 -1.49
N HIS A 203 -18.64 -8.71 -1.91
CA HIS A 203 -19.13 -8.37 -3.24
C HIS A 203 -18.08 -7.68 -4.11
N GLY A 204 -16.80 -7.73 -3.71
CA GLY A 204 -15.71 -7.20 -4.50
C GLY A 204 -15.59 -7.94 -5.84
N PRO A 205 -15.00 -7.30 -6.87
CA PRO A 205 -14.77 -7.98 -8.14
C PRO A 205 -13.89 -9.21 -7.91
N VAL A 206 -14.40 -10.37 -8.33
CA VAL A 206 -13.69 -11.66 -8.21
C VAL A 206 -12.38 -11.63 -9.02
N GLU A 207 -12.32 -10.78 -10.05
CA GLU A 207 -11.23 -10.72 -11.03
C GLU A 207 -10.84 -9.28 -11.34
N PRO A 208 -9.55 -9.01 -11.66
CA PRO A 208 -9.10 -7.66 -11.96
C PRO A 208 -9.80 -7.13 -13.23
N PRO A 209 -10.07 -5.82 -13.29
CA PRO A 209 -10.80 -5.20 -14.40
C PRO A 209 -10.09 -5.32 -15.77
N LEU A 210 -8.78 -5.63 -15.78
CA LEU A 210 -8.01 -5.90 -17.00
C LEU A 210 -7.00 -7.03 -16.76
N ARG A 211 -6.93 -7.98 -17.70
CA ARG A 211 -5.92 -9.06 -17.73
C ARG A 211 -5.07 -8.98 -18.99
N LEU A 212 -3.83 -9.44 -18.89
CA LEU A 212 -2.93 -9.55 -20.06
C LEU A 212 -3.53 -10.40 -21.18
N ALA A 213 -4.27 -11.47 -20.85
CA ALA A 213 -4.93 -12.32 -21.84
C ALA A 213 -6.07 -11.62 -22.61
N GLN A 214 -6.55 -10.46 -22.14
CA GLN A 214 -7.55 -9.65 -22.82
C GLN A 214 -6.92 -8.63 -23.78
N LEU A 215 -5.59 -8.62 -23.88
CA LEU A 215 -4.86 -7.78 -24.82
C LEU A 215 -4.64 -8.58 -26.11
N SER A 216 -5.15 -8.07 -27.22
CA SER A 216 -4.88 -8.60 -28.55
C SER A 216 -4.52 -7.46 -29.50
N TYR A 217 -4.15 -7.77 -30.74
CA TYR A 217 -3.78 -6.76 -31.73
C TYR A 217 -4.62 -6.96 -32.98
N ASP A 218 -5.10 -5.85 -33.54
CA ASP A 218 -5.76 -5.86 -34.83
C ASP A 218 -4.74 -6.29 -35.91
N ALA A 219 -5.09 -7.32 -36.68
CA ALA A 219 -4.15 -7.95 -37.60
C ALA A 219 -3.80 -7.07 -38.83
N ALA A 220 -4.64 -6.08 -39.15
CA ALA A 220 -4.44 -5.22 -40.31
C ALA A 220 -3.70 -3.92 -39.96
N THR A 221 -3.96 -3.37 -38.77
CA THR A 221 -3.45 -2.07 -38.31
C THR A 221 -2.34 -2.19 -37.26
N GLY A 222 -2.27 -3.32 -36.57
CA GLY A 222 -1.37 -3.52 -35.43
C GLY A 222 -1.81 -2.80 -34.15
N GLU A 223 -3.02 -2.21 -34.12
CA GLU A 223 -3.53 -1.50 -32.96
C GLU A 223 -3.86 -2.44 -31.80
N LEU A 224 -3.57 -2.02 -30.56
CA LEU A 224 -3.90 -2.77 -29.35
C LEU A 224 -5.41 -2.78 -29.12
N LEU A 225 -6.00 -3.96 -29.19
CA LEU A 225 -7.37 -4.24 -28.80
C LEU A 225 -7.41 -4.64 -27.32
N ARG A 226 -8.31 -4.00 -26.58
CA ARG A 226 -8.56 -4.28 -25.15
C ARG A 226 -9.99 -3.91 -24.79
N PRO A 227 -10.58 -4.48 -23.73
CA PRO A 227 -11.87 -4.03 -23.22
C PRO A 227 -11.85 -2.52 -22.95
N PRO A 228 -12.94 -1.80 -23.25
CA PRO A 228 -13.04 -0.39 -22.93
C PRO A 228 -12.95 -0.24 -21.40
N VAL A 229 -11.91 0.45 -20.94
CA VAL A 229 -11.78 0.87 -19.55
C VAL A 229 -12.38 2.27 -19.48
N ASP A 230 -13.42 2.45 -18.66
CA ASP A 230 -13.98 3.79 -18.43
C ASP A 230 -12.86 4.70 -17.91
N ARG A 231 -12.63 5.80 -18.63
CA ARG A 231 -11.63 6.82 -18.30
C ARG A 231 -12.28 8.04 -17.64
N ALA A 232 -13.55 7.98 -17.27
CA ALA A 232 -14.21 9.03 -16.53
C ALA A 232 -13.37 9.38 -15.30
N ARG A 233 -13.02 10.67 -15.19
CA ARG A 233 -12.33 11.23 -14.04
C ARG A 233 -13.25 12.26 -13.41
N ALA A 234 -13.47 12.13 -12.11
CA ALA A 234 -14.12 13.17 -11.33
C ALA A 234 -13.12 14.31 -11.05
N SER A 235 -13.63 15.54 -10.85
CA SER A 235 -12.83 16.64 -10.32
C SER A 235 -12.62 16.48 -8.80
N GLU A 236 -11.75 17.31 -8.23
CA GLU A 236 -11.52 17.34 -6.78
C GLU A 236 -12.78 17.72 -5.98
N ASP A 237 -13.78 18.36 -6.61
CA ASP A 237 -15.06 18.71 -5.96
C ASP A 237 -15.87 17.48 -5.52
N ALA A 238 -15.62 16.31 -6.14
CA ALA A 238 -16.27 15.06 -5.77
C ALA A 238 -15.75 14.46 -4.46
N LEU A 239 -14.54 14.85 -4.02
CA LEU A 239 -13.86 14.26 -2.87
C LEU A 239 -14.66 14.41 -1.57
N ALA A 240 -15.28 15.57 -1.36
CA ALA A 240 -16.16 15.80 -0.21
C ALA A 240 -17.37 14.84 -0.21
N GLY A 241 -17.93 14.57 -1.39
CA GLY A 241 -19.02 13.60 -1.56
C GLY A 241 -18.61 12.18 -1.23
N TYR A 242 -17.37 11.79 -1.53
CA TYR A 242 -16.84 10.46 -1.17
C TYR A 242 -16.66 10.30 0.34
N LEU A 243 -16.21 11.33 1.05
CA LEU A 243 -16.15 11.32 2.52
C LEU A 243 -17.55 11.15 3.13
N GLU A 244 -18.55 11.85 2.59
CA GLU A 244 -19.94 11.74 3.06
C GLU A 244 -20.55 10.36 2.77
N ALA A 245 -20.31 9.82 1.57
CA ALA A 245 -20.73 8.45 1.23
C ALA A 245 -20.10 7.42 2.19
N ALA A 246 -18.82 7.59 2.54
CA ALA A 246 -18.15 6.74 3.52
C ALA A 246 -18.79 6.86 4.91
N ARG A 247 -19.10 8.09 5.39
CA ARG A 247 -19.81 8.31 6.67
C ARG A 247 -21.16 7.58 6.70
N GLN A 248 -21.94 7.69 5.64
CA GLN A 248 -23.23 7.00 5.51
C GLN A 248 -23.04 5.48 5.53
N ARG A 249 -22.01 4.98 4.82
CA ARG A 249 -21.69 3.55 4.82
C ARG A 249 -21.32 3.03 6.20
N PHE A 250 -20.54 3.77 6.96
CA PHE A 250 -20.18 3.44 8.35
C PHE A 250 -21.37 3.56 9.31
N ALA A 251 -22.31 4.46 9.06
CA ALA A 251 -23.51 4.60 9.88
C ALA A 251 -24.51 3.46 9.64
N ALA A 252 -24.60 2.96 8.40
CA ALA A 252 -25.47 1.85 8.02
C ALA A 252 -24.90 0.46 8.36
N ALA A 253 -23.62 0.37 8.74
CA ALA A 253 -22.96 -0.89 9.05
C ALA A 253 -23.61 -1.58 10.29
N PRO A 254 -23.95 -2.88 10.21
CA PRO A 254 -24.54 -3.58 11.33
C PRO A 254 -23.55 -3.70 12.50
N ALA A 255 -24.07 -3.73 13.71
CA ALA A 255 -23.27 -4.05 14.88
C ALA A 255 -22.76 -5.49 14.78
N TRP A 256 -21.53 -5.70 15.21
CA TRP A 256 -20.90 -7.02 15.27
C TRP A 256 -19.99 -7.10 16.51
N GLU A 257 -19.74 -8.33 16.95
CA GLU A 257 -18.89 -8.62 18.09
C GLU A 257 -17.68 -9.45 17.67
N GLN A 258 -16.56 -9.22 18.35
CA GLN A 258 -15.35 -10.00 18.13
C GLN A 258 -15.62 -11.46 18.48
N ALA A 259 -15.44 -12.34 17.51
CA ALA A 259 -15.54 -13.77 17.73
C ALA A 259 -14.43 -14.26 18.67
N GLY A 260 -14.71 -15.35 19.38
CA GLY A 260 -13.70 -16.12 20.11
C GLY A 260 -12.68 -16.78 19.16
N PRO A 261 -11.89 -17.76 19.64
CA PRO A 261 -11.00 -18.52 18.75
C PRO A 261 -11.81 -19.24 17.65
N HIS A 262 -11.38 -19.12 16.40
CA HIS A 262 -12.07 -19.69 15.24
C HIS A 262 -11.70 -21.18 15.04
N ALA A 263 -12.15 -22.02 15.97
CA ALA A 263 -11.86 -23.45 15.97
C ALA A 263 -12.31 -24.12 14.66
N GLY A 264 -11.35 -24.70 13.92
CA GLY A 264 -11.60 -25.40 12.65
C GLY A 264 -11.41 -24.56 11.39
N ALA A 265 -11.36 -23.23 11.50
CA ALA A 265 -11.01 -22.34 10.38
C ALA A 265 -9.56 -21.85 10.42
N LEU A 266 -9.00 -21.71 11.63
CA LEU A 266 -7.61 -21.30 11.87
C LEU A 266 -6.90 -22.29 12.80
N SER A 267 -5.56 -22.37 12.69
CA SER A 267 -4.72 -23.13 13.63
C SER A 267 -4.72 -22.49 15.01
N ALA A 268 -4.40 -23.27 16.05
CA ALA A 268 -4.30 -22.75 17.41
C ALA A 268 -3.14 -21.76 17.55
N GLU A 269 -2.06 -22.01 16.80
CA GLU A 269 -0.86 -21.20 16.73
C GLU A 269 -1.15 -19.84 16.06
N PHE A 270 -1.93 -19.83 14.96
CA PHE A 270 -2.38 -18.57 14.34
C PHE A 270 -3.22 -17.75 15.32
N GLU A 271 -4.18 -18.37 16.01
CA GLU A 271 -5.02 -17.70 17.00
C GLU A 271 -4.21 -17.15 18.19
N HIS A 272 -3.18 -17.89 18.63
CA HIS A 272 -2.26 -17.45 19.67
C HIS A 272 -1.52 -16.16 19.27
N LEU A 273 -1.09 -16.07 18.01
CA LEU A 273 -0.36 -14.91 17.47
C LEU A 273 -1.26 -13.78 16.98
N ARG A 274 -2.59 -13.99 16.89
CA ARG A 274 -3.51 -13.04 16.26
C ARG A 274 -3.55 -11.71 16.99
N TRP A 275 -2.97 -10.69 16.37
CA TRP A 275 -2.86 -9.33 16.92
C TRP A 275 -3.98 -8.39 16.48
N PHE A 276 -4.91 -8.86 15.63
CA PHE A 276 -5.97 -8.05 15.03
C PHE A 276 -7.38 -8.64 15.27
N ASP A 277 -8.39 -7.79 15.14
CA ASP A 277 -9.79 -8.17 15.21
C ASP A 277 -10.22 -8.91 13.92
N LEU A 278 -10.93 -10.02 14.10
CA LEU A 278 -11.36 -10.90 13.02
C LEU A 278 -12.72 -11.48 13.41
N PRO A 279 -13.83 -11.04 12.80
CA PRO A 279 -15.15 -11.62 13.04
C PRO A 279 -15.37 -12.90 12.22
N ASP A 280 -16.28 -13.77 12.67
CA ASP A 280 -16.59 -15.05 12.01
C ASP A 280 -16.99 -14.87 10.54
N GLN A 281 -17.72 -13.80 10.23
CA GLN A 281 -18.18 -13.47 8.88
C GLN A 281 -17.02 -13.20 7.91
N SER A 282 -15.83 -12.86 8.43
CA SER A 282 -14.64 -12.65 7.62
C SER A 282 -13.91 -13.93 7.24
N LEU A 283 -14.24 -15.08 7.86
CA LEU A 283 -13.69 -16.39 7.52
C LEU A 283 -14.71 -17.31 6.83
N ALA A 284 -16.00 -16.98 6.91
CA ALA A 284 -17.07 -17.78 6.33
C ALA A 284 -16.96 -17.87 4.79
N VAL A 285 -17.10 -19.09 4.27
CA VAL A 285 -17.08 -19.45 2.83
C VAL A 285 -18.41 -19.10 2.18
#